data_AF-A0A5C3QQ01-F1
#
_entry.id   AF-A0A5C3QQ01-F1
#
_cell.length_a   1.000
_cell.length_b   1.000
_cell.length_c   1.000
_cell.angle_alpha   90.00
_cell.angle_beta   90.00
_cell.angle_gamma   90.00
#
_symmetry.space_group_name_H-M   'P 1'
#
loop_
_entity.id
_entity.type
_entity.pdbx_description
1 polymer ?
#
loop_
_entity_poly.entity_id
_entity_poly.type
_entity_poly.pdbx_seq_one_letter_code
_entity_poly.pdbx_strand_id
1 'polypeptide(L)'
;MRPQPGDICQQSADSIRFPAIRLLPQADQVAQRLIEEGDRRMSDLKQAIEQVSAVRNDMLKVVKQHRNFLAPMHRLPDDVMLTIVEHMSGRGTGNWESPPWEVSTVCKRWRQLTLSCHYLWTNI
;
A
#
# COMPACT_ATOMS: atom_id res chain seq x y z
N MET A 1 75.63 -36.01 5.31
CA MET A 1 75.41 -34.81 4.48
C MET A 1 74.41 -35.17 3.38
N ARG A 2 73.19 -34.62 3.45
CA ARG A 2 72.10 -34.86 2.46
C ARG A 2 72.18 -33.81 1.34
N PRO A 3 71.91 -34.16 0.07
CA PRO A 3 71.64 -33.17 -0.98
C PRO A 3 70.15 -32.78 -1.00
N GLN A 4 69.89 -31.50 -1.29
CA GLN A 4 68.56 -30.89 -1.42
C GLN A 4 67.91 -31.25 -2.78
N PRO A 5 66.59 -31.51 -2.85
CA PRO A 5 65.90 -31.77 -4.10
C PRO A 5 65.30 -30.49 -4.72
N GLY A 6 65.67 -30.27 -5.99
CA GLY A 6 64.69 -30.22 -7.08
C GLY A 6 63.79 -29.00 -7.19
N ASP A 7 64.27 -28.02 -7.95
CA ASP A 7 63.49 -27.01 -8.67
C ASP A 7 62.52 -27.65 -9.68
N ILE A 8 61.34 -28.13 -9.27
CA ILE A 8 60.28 -28.52 -10.22
C ILE A 8 58.90 -28.28 -9.60
N CYS A 9 58.33 -27.10 -9.86
CA CYS A 9 56.88 -26.86 -10.10
C CYS A 9 56.52 -25.39 -9.81
N GLN A 10 56.76 -24.51 -10.79
CA GLN A 10 56.05 -23.22 -10.87
C GLN A 10 55.93 -22.84 -12.34
N GLN A 11 55.17 -23.64 -13.09
CA GLN A 11 54.63 -23.24 -14.38
C GLN A 11 53.13 -23.44 -14.39
N SER A 12 52.46 -22.48 -15.03
CA SER A 12 51.06 -22.45 -15.41
C SER A 12 50.05 -21.99 -14.34
N ALA A 13 50.08 -20.68 -14.09
CA ALA A 13 48.83 -19.92 -14.08
C ALA A 13 48.93 -18.95 -15.27
N ASP A 14 48.84 -19.49 -16.48
CA ASP A 14 48.73 -18.68 -17.70
C ASP A 14 47.45 -17.86 -17.60
N SER A 15 47.68 -16.60 -17.25
CA SER A 15 46.73 -15.51 -17.28
C SER A 15 46.16 -15.42 -18.69
N ILE A 16 44.97 -15.98 -18.91
CA ILE A 16 44.10 -15.59 -20.02
C ILE A 16 43.67 -14.16 -19.72
N ARG A 17 44.55 -13.20 -20.01
CA ARG A 17 44.19 -11.80 -20.16
C ARG A 17 43.27 -11.73 -21.36
N PHE A 18 41.97 -11.73 -21.10
CA PHE A 18 41.01 -11.25 -22.08
C PHE A 18 41.48 -9.87 -22.56
N PRO A 19 41.65 -9.67 -23.88
CA PRO A 19 41.99 -8.35 -24.38
C PRO A 19 40.87 -7.42 -23.93
N ALA A 20 41.24 -6.37 -23.19
CA ALA A 20 40.33 -5.29 -22.86
C ALA A 20 39.77 -4.78 -24.20
N ILE A 21 38.51 -5.08 -24.48
CA ILE A 21 37.81 -4.55 -25.64
C ILE A 21 37.84 -3.04 -25.43
N ARG A 22 38.70 -2.35 -26.16
CA ARG A 22 38.73 -0.88 -26.19
C ARG A 22 37.45 -0.47 -26.92
N LEU A 23 36.35 -0.37 -26.18
CA LEU A 23 35.17 0.36 -26.63
C LEU A 23 35.65 1.77 -27.00
N LEU A 24 35.38 2.16 -28.24
CA LEU A 24 35.67 3.51 -28.70
C LEU A 24 34.90 4.48 -27.77
N PRO A 25 35.56 5.47 -27.16
CA PRO A 25 34.92 6.38 -26.18
C PRO A 25 33.64 7.06 -26.68
N GLN A 26 33.47 7.17 -27.99
CA GLN A 26 32.26 7.70 -28.63
C GLN A 26 31.06 6.74 -28.53
N ALA A 27 31.25 5.42 -28.62
CA ALA A 27 30.16 4.46 -28.50
C ALA A 27 29.57 4.47 -27.09
N ASP A 28 30.43 4.56 -26.07
CA ASP A 28 30.01 4.66 -24.67
C ASP A 28 29.25 5.96 -24.40
N GLN A 29 29.71 7.09 -24.96
CA GLN A 29 29.02 8.39 -24.83
C GLN A 29 27.65 8.40 -25.52
N VAL A 30 27.52 7.78 -26.69
CA VAL A 30 26.23 7.68 -27.40
C VAL A 30 25.26 6.80 -26.61
N ALA A 31 25.73 5.67 -26.06
CA ALA A 31 24.92 4.81 -25.22
C ALA A 31 24.45 5.53 -23.94
N GLN A 32 25.33 6.28 -23.28
CA GLN A 32 24.98 7.06 -22.08
C GLN A 32 23.89 8.10 -22.37
N ARG A 33 24.01 8.88 -23.45
CA ARG A 33 22.99 9.88 -23.81
C ARG A 33 21.62 9.27 -24.08
N LEU A 34 21.59 8.10 -24.73
CA LEU A 34 20.34 7.39 -25.00
C LEU A 34 19.67 6.90 -23.72
N ILE A 35 20.45 6.38 -22.77
CA ILE A 35 19.96 5.96 -21.46
C ILE A 35 19.42 7.17 -20.69
N GLU A 36 20.19 8.26 -20.61
CA GLU A 36 19.78 9.48 -19.91
C GLU A 36 18.48 10.08 -20.48
N GLU A 37 18.33 10.09 -21.80
CA GLU A 37 17.10 10.54 -22.46
C GLU A 37 15.92 9.59 -22.17
N GLY A 38 16.16 8.29 -22.17
CA GLY A 38 15.17 7.28 -21.80
C GLY A 38 14.70 7.45 -20.35
N ASP A 39 15.65 7.64 -19.43
CA ASP A 39 15.39 7.86 -18.00
C ASP A 39 14.61 9.14 -17.76
N ARG A 40 14.93 10.22 -18.49
CA ARG A 40 14.19 11.48 -18.44
C ARG A 40 12.73 11.29 -18.85
N ARG A 41 12.49 10.68 -20.01
CA ARG A 41 11.12 10.41 -20.49
C ARG A 41 10.34 9.50 -19.56
N MET A 42 11.01 8.50 -18.98
CA MET A 42 10.42 7.60 -17.99
C MET A 42 10.01 8.36 -16.72
N SER A 43 10.86 9.29 -16.26
CA SER A 43 10.57 10.16 -15.13
C SER A 43 9.36 11.07 -15.42
N ASP A 44 9.32 11.68 -16.60
CA ASP A 44 8.21 12.56 -17.01
C ASP A 44 6.88 11.80 -17.05
N LEU A 45 6.87 10.59 -17.60
CA LEU A 45 5.67 9.74 -17.63
C LEU A 45 5.21 9.33 -16.23
N LYS A 46 6.15 8.96 -15.35
CA LYS A 46 5.83 8.64 -13.95
C LYS A 46 5.20 9.83 -13.23
N GLN A 47 5.75 11.03 -13.44
CA GLN A 47 5.23 12.25 -12.86
C GLN A 47 3.81 12.55 -13.36
N ALA A 48 3.55 12.40 -14.67
CA ALA A 48 2.23 12.59 -15.23
C ALA A 48 1.20 11.60 -14.66
N ILE A 49 1.58 10.32 -14.51
CA ILE A 49 0.73 9.29 -13.90
C ILE A 49 0.41 9.64 -12.44
N GLU A 50 1.40 10.11 -11.69
CA GLU A 50 1.22 10.50 -10.29
C GLU A 50 0.25 11.67 -10.16
N GLN A 51 0.39 12.70 -11.00
CA GLN A 51 -0.51 13.85 -11.04
C GLN A 51 -1.96 13.44 -11.36
N VAL A 52 -2.16 12.63 -12.41
CA VAL A 52 -3.51 12.14 -12.77
C VAL A 52 -4.10 11.27 -11.66
N SER A 53 -3.27 10.45 -11.02
CA SER A 53 -3.68 9.60 -9.91
C SER A 53 -4.09 10.42 -8.68
N ALA A 54 -3.36 11.50 -8.38
CA ALA A 54 -3.72 12.43 -7.31
C ALA A 54 -5.09 13.07 -7.55
N VAL A 55 -5.31 13.62 -8.75
CA VAL A 55 -6.60 14.22 -9.14
C VAL A 55 -7.74 13.20 -9.05
N ARG A 56 -7.53 11.98 -9.58
CA ARG A 56 -8.51 10.89 -9.47
C ARG A 56 -8.85 10.58 -8.01
N ASN A 57 -7.85 10.47 -7.15
CA ASN A 57 -8.04 10.15 -5.74
C ASN A 57 -8.83 11.23 -5.01
N ASP A 58 -8.59 12.50 -5.33
CA ASP A 58 -9.34 13.60 -4.74
C ASP A 58 -10.81 13.62 -5.20
N MET A 59 -11.08 13.37 -6.48
CA MET A 59 -12.45 13.20 -6.98
C MET A 59 -13.15 12.01 -6.31
N LEU A 60 -12.46 10.88 -6.12
CA LEU A 60 -13.02 9.71 -5.44
C LEU A 60 -13.38 10.00 -3.99
N LYS A 61 -12.59 10.82 -3.27
CA LYS A 61 -12.93 11.26 -1.91
C LYS A 61 -14.24 12.05 -1.91
N VAL A 62 -14.39 13.01 -2.82
CA VAL A 62 -15.61 13.83 -2.95
C VAL A 62 -16.82 12.95 -3.27
N VAL A 63 -16.72 12.06 -4.26
CA VAL A 63 -17.81 11.14 -4.61
C VAL A 63 -18.18 10.23 -3.43
N LYS A 64 -17.19 9.70 -2.70
CA LYS A 64 -17.43 8.87 -1.53
C LYS A 64 -18.15 9.64 -0.42
N GLN A 65 -17.76 10.89 -0.17
CA GLN A 65 -18.44 11.76 0.80
C GLN A 65 -19.91 11.98 0.42
N HIS A 66 -20.18 12.34 -0.83
CA HIS A 66 -21.56 12.55 -1.29
C HIS A 66 -22.39 11.27 -1.32
N ARG A 67 -21.81 10.12 -1.71
CA ARG A 67 -22.49 8.82 -1.63
C ARG A 67 -22.87 8.47 -0.19
N ASN A 68 -22.01 8.78 0.78
CA ASN A 68 -22.35 8.59 2.18
C ASN A 68 -23.58 9.45 2.55
N PHE A 69 -23.64 10.73 2.18
CA PHE A 69 -24.82 11.57 2.43
C PHE A 69 -26.12 11.03 1.79
N LEU A 70 -26.00 10.38 0.63
CA LEU A 70 -27.14 9.76 -0.04
C LEU A 70 -27.51 8.38 0.54
N ALA A 71 -26.69 7.82 1.43
CA ALA A 71 -26.99 6.54 2.04
C ALA A 71 -28.27 6.66 2.89
N PRO A 72 -29.22 5.72 2.76
CA PRO A 72 -30.48 5.74 3.51
C PRO A 72 -30.31 5.95 5.01
N MET A 73 -29.19 5.45 5.55
CA MET A 73 -28.80 5.54 6.95
C MET A 73 -28.75 6.96 7.53
N HIS A 74 -28.48 7.98 6.71
CA HIS A 74 -28.50 9.37 7.17
C HIS A 74 -29.91 9.96 7.29
N ARG A 75 -30.90 9.33 6.66
CA ARG A 75 -32.31 9.77 6.64
C ARG A 75 -33.16 9.07 7.69
N LEU A 76 -32.65 7.99 8.29
CA LEU A 76 -33.33 7.29 9.37
C LEU A 76 -33.37 8.19 10.62
N PRO A 77 -34.50 8.25 11.35
CA PRO A 77 -34.55 8.81 12.70
C PRO A 77 -33.62 8.07 13.67
N ASP A 78 -33.21 8.74 14.75
CA ASP A 78 -32.33 8.14 15.76
C ASP A 78 -32.98 6.92 16.42
N ASP A 79 -34.30 6.94 16.66
CA ASP A 79 -35.03 5.82 17.28
C ASP A 79 -34.95 4.54 16.44
N VAL A 80 -35.18 4.65 15.13
CA VAL A 80 -35.11 3.50 14.19
C VAL A 80 -33.68 2.94 14.16
N MET A 81 -32.69 3.83 14.21
CA MET A 81 -31.28 3.46 14.24
C MET A 81 -30.93 2.72 15.53
N LEU A 82 -31.42 3.18 16.68
CA LEU A 82 -31.26 2.49 17.96
C LEU A 82 -31.92 1.10 17.96
N THR A 83 -33.10 0.95 17.35
CA THR A 83 -33.76 -0.37 17.21
C THR A 83 -32.91 -1.34 16.37
N ILE A 84 -32.26 -0.86 15.31
CA ILE A 84 -31.34 -1.68 14.50
C ILE A 84 -30.13 -2.09 15.34
N VAL A 85 -29.51 -1.14 16.05
CA VAL A 85 -28.36 -1.42 16.91
C VAL A 85 -28.70 -2.42 18.02
N GLU A 86 -29.88 -2.32 18.62
CA GLU A 86 -30.37 -3.25 19.64
C GLU A 86 -30.55 -4.67 19.08
N HIS A 87 -31.09 -4.81 17.87
CA HIS A 87 -31.21 -6.09 17.18
C HIS A 87 -29.85 -6.69 16.86
N MET A 88 -28.93 -5.90 16.31
CA MET A 88 -27.56 -6.34 15.98
C MET A 88 -26.77 -6.77 17.21
N SER A 89 -27.00 -6.07 18.33
CA SER A 89 -26.42 -6.42 19.63
C SER A 89 -26.98 -7.73 20.18
N GLY A 90 -27.91 -8.40 19.51
CA GLY A 90 -28.42 -9.70 19.96
C GLY A 90 -29.22 -9.68 21.25
N ARG A 91 -29.47 -8.51 21.85
CA ARG A 91 -30.25 -8.41 23.10
C ARG A 91 -31.71 -8.77 22.91
N GLY A 92 -32.28 -8.48 21.74
CA GLY A 92 -33.66 -8.85 21.41
C GLY A 92 -33.84 -10.33 21.04
N THR A 93 -32.77 -11.00 20.63
CA THR A 93 -32.82 -12.37 20.05
C THR A 93 -32.06 -13.41 20.87
N GLY A 94 -31.26 -12.99 21.86
CA GLY A 94 -30.40 -13.86 22.67
C GLY A 94 -29.12 -14.34 21.98
N ASN A 95 -28.90 -13.95 20.72
CA ASN A 95 -27.72 -14.34 19.93
C ASN A 95 -26.94 -13.07 19.56
N TRP A 96 -25.81 -12.83 20.21
CA TRP A 96 -24.95 -11.66 19.97
C TRP A 96 -24.32 -11.75 18.58
N GLU A 97 -24.97 -11.19 17.57
CA GLU A 97 -24.45 -11.18 16.19
C GLU A 97 -23.28 -10.19 16.04
N SER A 98 -23.36 -9.03 16.69
CA SER A 98 -22.28 -8.05 16.69
C SER A 98 -22.29 -7.22 17.97
N PRO A 99 -21.17 -7.15 18.72
CA PRO A 99 -21.13 -6.39 19.95
C PRO A 99 -21.25 -4.87 19.71
N PRO A 100 -21.71 -4.08 20.70
CA PRO A 100 -21.92 -2.64 20.56
C PRO A 100 -20.68 -1.85 20.11
N TRP A 101 -19.47 -2.30 20.47
CA TRP A 101 -18.23 -1.63 20.03
C TRP A 101 -17.96 -1.78 18.53
N GLU A 102 -18.33 -2.90 17.90
CA GLU A 102 -18.19 -3.08 16.45
C GLU A 102 -19.12 -2.15 15.68
N VAL A 103 -20.37 -2.07 16.12
CA VAL A 103 -21.39 -1.15 15.60
C VAL A 103 -20.92 0.31 15.70
N SER A 104 -20.23 0.68 16.78
CA SER A 104 -19.70 2.04 16.98
C SER A 104 -18.59 2.46 15.99
N THR A 105 -18.06 1.53 15.19
CA THR A 105 -17.01 1.82 14.21
C THR A 105 -17.54 2.33 12.87
N VAL A 106 -18.82 2.10 12.56
CA VAL A 106 -19.43 2.37 11.23
C VAL A 106 -19.31 3.84 10.82
N CYS A 107 -19.78 4.77 11.65
CA CYS A 107 -19.61 6.21 11.42
C CYS A 107 -19.77 7.02 12.72
N LYS A 108 -19.51 8.34 12.64
CA LYS A 108 -19.64 9.25 13.80
C LYS A 108 -21.03 9.22 14.44
N ARG A 109 -22.10 9.15 13.63
CA ARG A 109 -23.49 9.11 14.11
C ARG A 109 -23.80 7.80 14.83
N TRP A 110 -23.41 6.66 14.24
CA TRP A 110 -23.55 5.34 14.88
C TRP A 110 -22.86 5.33 16.24
N ARG A 111 -21.60 5.80 16.28
CA ARG A 111 -20.85 5.92 17.53
C ARG A 111 -21.56 6.76 18.58
N GLN A 112 -22.03 7.95 18.20
CA GLN A 112 -22.68 8.86 19.14
C GLN A 112 -23.93 8.23 19.75
N LEU A 113 -24.79 7.63 18.92
CA LEU A 113 -26.02 7.00 19.40
C LEU A 113 -25.75 5.76 20.24
N THR A 114 -24.86 4.88 19.79
CA THR A 114 -24.49 3.69 20.58
C THR A 114 -23.94 4.10 21.94
N LEU A 115 -23.09 5.13 22.03
CA LEU A 115 -22.52 5.60 23.29
C LEU A 115 -23.52 6.34 24.20
N SER A 116 -24.44 7.12 23.63
CA SER A 116 -25.52 7.78 24.41
C SER A 116 -26.48 6.78 25.04
N CYS A 117 -26.56 5.60 24.45
CA CYS A 117 -27.50 4.57 24.76
C CYS A 117 -26.96 3.60 25.83
N HIS A 118 -27.04 4.02 27.09
CA HIS A 118 -26.48 3.30 28.24
C HIS A 118 -26.95 1.84 28.33
N TYR A 119 -28.18 1.53 27.94
CA TYR A 119 -28.73 0.17 28.02
C TYR A 119 -27.99 -0.85 27.15
N LEU A 120 -27.29 -0.43 26.08
CA LEU A 120 -26.50 -1.34 25.26
C LEU A 120 -25.28 -1.85 26.03
N TRP A 121 -24.79 -1.08 27.01
CA TRP A 121 -23.54 -1.30 27.75
C TRP A 121 -23.75 -1.89 29.15
N THR A 122 -24.97 -2.28 29.53
CA THR A 122 -25.25 -2.79 30.90
C THR A 122 -25.00 -4.28 31.11
N ASN A 123 -24.75 -5.06 30.04
CA ASN A 123 -24.42 -6.50 30.05
C ASN A 123 -23.32 -6.72 29.02
N ILE A 124 -22.14 -6.18 29.32
CA ILE A 124 -20.90 -6.45 28.58
C ILE A 124 -20.07 -7.44 29.36
#